data_AF-A0A149VBR7-F1
#
_entry.id   AF-A0A149VBR7-F1
#
_cell.length_a   1.000
_cell.length_b   1.000
_cell.length_c   1.000
_cell.angle_alpha   90.00
_cell.angle_beta   90.00
_cell.angle_gamma   90.00
#
_symmetry.space_group_name_H-M   'P 1'
#
loop_
_entity.id
_entity.type
_entity.pdbx_description
1 polymer ?
#
loop_
_entity_poly.entity_id
_entity_poly.type
_entity_poly.pdbx_seq_one_letter_code
_entity_poly.pdbx_strand_id
1 'polypeptide(L)'
;GRDHLIQFSVIPKNITTTSCIFMRRSELMAVAINPFRTDCSAESTAGIAMITSSPEAVATHQHMLETLWQTSLKGREAIDRLKTLVEHHGAV
;
A
#
# COMPACT_ATOMS: atom_id res chain seq x y z
N GLY A 1 -4.18 -23.95 15.09
CA GLY A 1 -4.60 -22.56 14.82
C GLY A 1 -3.56 -21.96 13.92
N ARG A 2 -3.96 -21.34 12.80
CA ARG A 2 -2.99 -20.69 11.91
C ARG A 2 -2.73 -19.30 12.45
N ASP A 3 -1.56 -19.07 13.01
CA ASP A 3 -1.08 -17.72 13.28
C ASP A 3 -1.08 -16.94 11.97
N HIS A 4 -1.93 -15.91 11.89
CA HIS A 4 -1.97 -15.01 10.75
C HIS A 4 -0.77 -14.08 10.85
N LEU A 5 0.37 -14.54 10.34
CA LEU A 5 1.61 -13.77 10.31
C LEU A 5 1.39 -12.50 9.47
N ILE A 6 1.24 -11.37 10.14
CA ILE A 6 1.24 -10.06 9.47
C ILE A 6 2.69 -9.74 9.11
N GLN A 7 2.91 -9.39 7.85
CA GLN A 7 4.23 -8.99 7.35
C GLN A 7 4.19 -7.53 6.92
N PHE A 8 5.29 -6.83 7.15
CA PHE A 8 5.46 -5.42 6.79
C PHE A 8 6.75 -5.23 6.00
N SER A 9 6.75 -4.25 5.11
CA SER A 9 7.92 -3.85 4.34
C SER A 9 7.95 -2.34 4.14
N VAL A 10 9.12 -1.81 3.81
CA VAL A 10 9.36 -0.37 3.62
C VAL A 10 9.75 -0.12 2.17
N ILE A 11 9.03 0.78 1.50
CA ILE A 11 9.32 1.15 0.12
C ILE A 11 10.52 2.11 0.11
N PRO A 12 11.65 1.77 -0.55
CA PRO A 12 12.90 2.53 -0.43
C PRO A 12 12.89 3.90 -1.14
N LYS A 13 11.97 4.14 -2.09
CA LYS A 13 11.90 5.32 -2.95
C LYS A 13 10.55 6.03 -2.83
N ASN A 14 10.52 7.33 -3.13
CA ASN A 14 9.29 8.11 -3.36
C ASN A 14 8.61 7.69 -4.67
N ILE A 15 8.10 6.46 -4.71
CA ILE A 15 7.25 6.02 -5.82
C ILE A 15 5.88 6.64 -5.58
N THR A 16 5.37 7.40 -6.54
CA THR A 16 3.98 7.84 -6.51
C THR A 16 3.10 6.61 -6.70
N THR A 17 2.55 6.10 -5.60
CA THR A 17 1.66 4.94 -5.59
C THR A 17 0.29 5.34 -5.08
N THR A 18 -0.76 4.81 -5.69
CA THR A 18 -2.12 4.92 -5.15
C THR A 18 -2.29 3.88 -4.04
N SER A 19 -2.68 4.33 -2.84
CA SER A 19 -3.03 3.40 -1.76
C SER A 19 -4.24 2.57 -2.17
N CYS A 20 -4.15 1.26 -1.98
CA CYS A 20 -5.23 0.34 -2.29
C CYS A 20 -5.33 -0.79 -1.26
N ILE A 21 -6.51 -1.39 -1.17
CA ILE A 21 -6.80 -2.55 -0.32
C ILE A 21 -7.37 -3.65 -1.20
N PHE A 22 -6.75 -4.83 -1.18
CA PHE A 22 -7.30 -6.04 -1.80
C PHE A 22 -8.17 -6.78 -0.81
N MET A 23 -9.36 -7.16 -1.26
CA MET A 23 -10.33 -7.91 -0.50
C MET A 23 -10.70 -9.17 -1.28
N ARG A 24 -10.63 -10.33 -0.61
CA ARG A 24 -11.07 -11.61 -1.18
C ARG A 24 -12.30 -12.11 -0.44
N ARG A 25 -13.36 -12.45 -1.18
CA ARG A 25 -14.53 -13.18 -0.67
C ARG A 25 -14.79 -14.40 -1.56
N SER A 26 -14.48 -15.59 -1.05
CA SER A 26 -14.54 -16.84 -1.83
C SER A 26 -13.67 -16.72 -3.11
N GLU A 27 -14.27 -16.79 -4.30
CA GLU A 27 -13.61 -16.61 -5.60
C GLU A 27 -13.61 -15.16 -6.11
N LEU A 28 -14.29 -14.24 -5.44
CA LEU A 28 -14.34 -12.84 -5.84
C LEU A 28 -13.20 -12.04 -5.22
N MET A 29 -12.48 -11.33 -6.08
CA MET A 29 -11.51 -10.30 -5.69
C MET A 29 -12.12 -8.93 -5.94
N ALA A 30 -11.86 -8.01 -5.02
CA ALA A 30 -12.17 -6.61 -5.19
C ALA A 30 -10.97 -5.78 -4.75
N VAL A 31 -10.76 -4.66 -5.43
CA VAL A 31 -9.80 -3.63 -5.02
C VAL A 31 -10.57 -2.39 -4.59
N ALA A 32 -10.23 -1.86 -3.42
CA ALA A 32 -10.64 -0.55 -2.97
C ALA A 32 -9.50 0.44 -3.19
N ILE A 33 -9.76 1.55 -3.88
CA ILE A 33 -8.78 2.62 -4.12
C ILE A 33 -9.38 3.97 -3.76
N ASN A 34 -8.53 4.92 -3.38
CA ASN A 34 -8.96 6.32 -3.33
C ASN A 34 -9.04 6.85 -4.77
N PRO A 35 -10.21 7.27 -5.27
CA PRO A 35 -10.34 7.77 -6.63
C PRO A 35 -9.74 9.18 -6.80
N PHE A 36 -9.46 9.89 -5.71
CA PHE A 36 -8.79 11.18 -5.72
C PHE A 36 -7.28 11.00 -5.68
N ARG A 37 -6.59 11.88 -6.40
CA ARG A 37 -5.13 11.87 -6.45
C ARG A 37 -4.53 12.32 -5.12
N THR A 38 -3.27 11.97 -4.91
CA THR A 38 -2.47 12.38 -3.75
C THR A 38 -2.19 13.88 -3.67
N ASP A 39 -2.47 14.66 -4.72
CA ASP A 39 -2.40 16.13 -4.76
C ASP A 39 -3.76 16.81 -4.49
N CYS A 40 -4.84 16.06 -4.27
CA CYS A 40 -6.13 16.62 -3.85
C CYS A 40 -6.10 17.02 -2.36
N SER A 41 -6.93 18.01 -1.99
CA SER A 41 -7.06 18.44 -0.60
C SER A 41 -7.48 17.29 0.32
N ALA A 42 -7.02 17.32 1.57
CA ALA A 42 -7.35 16.32 2.60
C ALA A 42 -8.88 16.14 2.77
N GLU A 43 -9.63 17.25 2.63
CA GLU A 43 -11.10 17.27 2.69
C GLU A 43 -11.76 16.49 1.55
N SER A 44 -11.12 16.43 0.38
CA SER A 44 -11.63 15.69 -0.78
C SER A 44 -11.21 14.21 -0.78
N THR A 45 -10.22 13.83 0.02
CA THR A 45 -9.63 12.48 0.04
C THR A 45 -10.10 11.63 1.20
N ALA A 46 -10.61 12.23 2.28
CA ALA A 46 -11.11 11.52 3.44
C ALA A 46 -12.53 10.97 3.23
N GLY A 47 -12.73 9.68 3.53
CA GLY A 47 -14.06 9.06 3.58
C GLY A 47 -14.62 8.54 2.25
N ILE A 48 -13.89 8.65 1.14
CA ILE A 48 -14.34 8.15 -0.18
C ILE A 48 -13.43 7.02 -0.65
N ALA A 49 -14.03 5.88 -0.99
CA ALA A 49 -13.36 4.75 -1.61
C ALA A 49 -14.14 4.28 -2.84
N MET A 50 -13.44 4.08 -3.95
CA MET A 50 -13.98 3.38 -5.11
C MET A 50 -13.65 1.89 -4.95
N ILE A 51 -14.68 1.05 -4.99
CA ILE A 51 -14.56 -0.41 -4.87
C ILE A 51 -14.97 -1.03 -6.21
N THR A 52 -14.12 -1.89 -6.78
CA THR A 52 -14.43 -2.58 -8.03
C THR A 52 -13.89 -4.01 -8.04
N SER A 53 -14.63 -4.91 -8.69
CA SER A 53 -14.21 -6.28 -9.03
C SER A 53 -13.88 -6.44 -10.51
N SER A 54 -13.69 -5.34 -11.25
CA SER A 54 -13.25 -5.40 -12.65
C SER A 54 -11.95 -6.22 -12.75
N PRO A 55 -11.89 -7.26 -13.60
CA PRO A 55 -10.69 -8.10 -13.72
C PRO A 55 -9.43 -7.30 -14.06
N GLU A 56 -9.56 -6.30 -14.93
CA GLU A 56 -8.44 -5.44 -15.34
C GLU A 56 -7.94 -4.58 -14.19
N ALA A 57 -8.86 -3.98 -13.42
CA ALA A 57 -8.52 -3.14 -12.28
C ALA A 57 -7.83 -3.95 -11.17
N VAL A 58 -8.35 -5.16 -10.89
CA VAL A 58 -7.76 -6.12 -9.95
C VAL A 58 -6.37 -6.53 -10.42
N ALA A 59 -6.21 -6.98 -11.66
CA ALA A 59 -4.91 -7.42 -12.19
C ALA A 59 -3.86 -6.30 -12.17
N THR A 60 -4.24 -5.08 -12.56
CA THR A 60 -3.34 -3.92 -12.61
C THR A 60 -2.80 -3.57 -11.22
N HIS A 61 -3.67 -3.47 -10.22
CA HIS A 61 -3.25 -3.10 -8.86
C HIS A 61 -2.51 -4.26 -8.17
N GLN A 62 -2.86 -5.51 -8.49
CA GLN A 62 -2.15 -6.67 -7.96
C GLN A 62 -0.72 -6.69 -8.46
N HIS A 63 -0.51 -6.50 -9.77
CA HIS A 63 0.83 -6.43 -10.36
C HIS A 63 1.67 -5.28 -9.76
N MET A 64 1.05 -4.11 -9.54
CA MET A 64 1.69 -2.99 -8.85
C MET A 64 2.14 -3.40 -7.44
N LEU A 65 1.25 -3.97 -6.63
CA LEU A 65 1.56 -4.39 -5.26
C LEU A 65 2.62 -5.48 -5.20
N GLU A 66 2.59 -6.45 -6.11
CA GLU A 66 3.61 -7.49 -6.22
C GLU A 66 4.98 -6.88 -6.54
N THR A 67 5.04 -5.94 -7.49
CA THR A 67 6.28 -5.22 -7.84
C THR A 67 6.82 -4.43 -6.64
N LEU A 68 5.95 -3.71 -5.93
CA LEU A 68 6.31 -2.98 -4.72
C LEU A 68 6.79 -3.94 -3.63
N TRP A 69 6.11 -5.06 -3.43
CA TRP A 69 6.52 -6.07 -2.46
C TRP A 69 7.91 -6.62 -2.79
N GLN A 70 8.16 -7.03 -4.04
CA GLN A 70 9.47 -7.57 -4.44
C GLN A 70 10.60 -6.56 -4.25
N THR A 71 10.34 -5.29 -4.53
CA THR A 71 11.36 -4.21 -4.45
C THR A 71 11.46 -3.54 -3.07
N SER A 72 10.54 -3.84 -2.15
CA SER A 72 10.52 -3.28 -0.79
C SER A 72 11.56 -3.92 0.14
N LEU A 73 12.09 -3.10 1.04
CA LEU A 73 13.00 -3.51 2.12
C LEU A 73 12.22 -4.28 3.19
N LYS A 74 12.81 -5.35 3.71
CA LYS A 74 12.20 -6.22 4.73
C LYS A 74 13.19 -6.48 5.87
N GLY A 75 12.67 -6.92 7.01
CA GLY A 75 13.50 -7.30 8.16
C GLY A 75 14.45 -6.18 8.57
N ARG A 76 15.75 -6.48 8.65
CA ARG A 76 16.75 -5.55 9.17
C ARG A 76 16.95 -4.31 8.30
N GLU A 77 16.95 -4.46 6.98
CA GLU A 77 17.09 -3.31 6.06
C GLU A 77 15.93 -2.31 6.20
N ALA A 78 14.72 -2.81 6.42
CA ALA A 78 13.55 -1.97 6.68
C ALA A 78 13.70 -1.19 8.00
N ILE A 79 14.19 -1.86 9.05
CA ILE A 79 14.42 -1.25 10.37
C ILE A 79 15.47 -0.14 10.26
N ASP A 80 16.59 -0.42 9.60
CA ASP A 80 17.67 0.56 9.45
C ASP A 80 17.20 1.77 8.63
N ARG A 81 16.41 1.55 7.57
CA ARG A 81 15.81 2.64 6.80
C ARG A 81 14.84 3.50 7.63
N LEU A 82 14.00 2.87 8.47
CA LEU A 82 13.06 3.59 9.34
C LEU A 82 13.80 4.43 10.38
N LYS A 83 14.86 3.91 10.99
CA LYS A 83 15.69 4.67 11.95
C LYS A 83 16.26 5.93 11.30
N THR A 84 16.86 5.80 10.11
CA THR A 84 17.36 6.97 9.37
C THR A 84 16.27 7.99 9.05
N LEU A 85 15.05 7.54 8.71
CA LEU A 85 13.93 8.46 8.45
C LEU A 85 13.50 9.20 9.72
N VAL A 86 13.43 8.51 10.87
CA VAL A 86 13.12 9.12 12.16
C VAL A 86 14.21 10.08 12.61
N GLU A 87 15.48 9.74 12.43
CA GLU A 87 16.61 10.62 12.75
C GLU A 87 16.60 11.92 11.91
N HIS A 88 16.22 11.84 10.63
CA HIS A 88 16.20 12.99 9.73
C HIS A 88 14.93 13.85 9.82
N HIS A 89 13.78 13.26 10.18
CA HIS A 89 12.47 13.91 10.08
C HIS A 89 11.61 13.82 11.34
N GLY A 90 12.03 13.07 12.36
CA GLY A 90 11.35 13.00 13.63
C GLY A 90 11.38 14.37 14.30
N ALA A 91 10.22 15.00 14.44
CA ALA A 91 10.08 16.14 15.32
C ALA A 91 10.38 15.68 16.76
N VAL A 92 11.41 16.26 17.37
CA VAL A 92 11.62 16.24 18.82
C VAL A 92 10.77 17.33 19.44
#